data_AF-A0A963X6P6-F1
#
_entry.id   AF-A0A963X6P6-F1
#
_cell.length_a   1.000
_cell.length_b   1.000
_cell.length_c   1.000
_cell.angle_alpha   90.00
_cell.angle_beta   90.00
_cell.angle_gamma   90.00
#
_symmetry.space_group_name_H-M   'P 1'
#
loop_
_entity.id
_entity.type
_entity.pdbx_description
1 polymer ?
#
loop_
_entity_poly.entity_id
_entity_poly.type
_entity_poly.pdbx_seq_one_letter_code
_entity_poly.pdbx_strand_id
1 'polypeptide(L)'
;LAAKARALAALRGPGALLPLTGDRLDDAPVHALAERVEMVFDPEIEALFPLQSPARVTAVTDGGTFTARVDYPWGDPGHYTGDDLAAKARVLAGDAAAARILAFADALADGGPVRCPV
;
A
#
# COMPACT_ATOMS: atom_id res chain seq x y z
N LEU A 1 10.41 -9.12 1.46
CA LEU A 1 8.97 -8.74 1.55
C LEU A 1 8.57 -7.74 0.46
N ALA A 2 9.22 -6.58 0.34
CA ALA A 2 8.82 -5.52 -0.61
C ALA A 2 8.74 -5.96 -2.09
N ALA A 3 9.73 -6.73 -2.57
CA ALA A 3 9.73 -7.26 -3.95
C ALA A 3 8.54 -8.21 -4.21
N LYS A 4 8.26 -9.12 -3.25
CA LYS A 4 7.11 -10.04 -3.32
C LYS A 4 5.78 -9.32 -3.38
N ALA A 5 5.59 -8.25 -2.60
CA ALA A 5 4.34 -7.48 -2.64
C ALA A 5 4.10 -6.83 -4.01
N ARG A 6 5.15 -6.27 -4.64
CA ARG A 6 5.03 -5.73 -6.01
C ARG A 6 4.76 -6.82 -7.05
N ALA A 7 5.44 -7.96 -6.94
CA ALA A 7 5.20 -9.11 -7.79
C ALA A 7 3.76 -9.62 -7.66
N LEU A 8 3.24 -9.71 -6.44
CA LEU A 8 1.85 -10.09 -6.16
C LEU A 8 0.88 -9.10 -6.81
N ALA A 9 1.10 -7.80 -6.65
CA ALA A 9 0.26 -6.77 -7.26
C ALA A 9 0.31 -6.81 -8.80
N ALA A 10 1.48 -7.07 -9.39
CA ALA A 10 1.62 -7.20 -10.84
C ALA A 10 0.88 -8.42 -11.40
N LEU A 11 0.88 -9.54 -10.68
CA LEU A 11 0.27 -10.80 -11.13
C LEU A 11 -1.22 -10.93 -10.81
N ARG A 12 -1.67 -10.32 -9.72
CA ARG A 12 -3.03 -10.51 -9.15
C ARG A 12 -3.80 -9.21 -8.99
N GLY A 13 -3.21 -8.09 -9.37
CA GLY A 13 -3.79 -6.76 -9.21
C GLY A 13 -3.62 -6.19 -7.79
N PRO A 14 -3.88 -4.88 -7.61
CA PRO A 14 -3.67 -4.18 -6.34
C PRO A 14 -4.54 -4.71 -5.19
N GLY A 15 -5.73 -5.24 -5.49
CA GLY A 15 -6.63 -5.83 -4.48
C GLY A 15 -6.04 -7.03 -3.75
N ALA A 16 -5.03 -7.71 -4.32
CA ALA A 16 -4.34 -8.82 -3.66
C ALA A 16 -3.53 -8.40 -2.43
N LEU A 17 -3.24 -7.09 -2.29
CA LEU A 17 -2.55 -6.53 -1.13
C LEU A 17 -3.48 -6.28 0.07
N LEU A 18 -4.77 -6.57 -0.05
CA LEU A 18 -5.75 -6.26 0.99
C LEU A 18 -6.80 -7.39 1.18
N PRO A 19 -6.68 -8.24 2.20
CA PRO A 19 -5.58 -8.31 3.17
C PRO A 19 -4.32 -8.91 2.53
N LEU A 20 -3.15 -8.43 2.96
CA LEU A 20 -1.89 -9.07 2.60
C LEU A 20 -1.64 -10.24 3.55
N THR A 21 -1.63 -11.45 3.01
CA THR A 21 -1.44 -12.68 3.78
C THR A 21 -0.17 -13.41 3.32
N GLY A 22 0.41 -14.23 4.22
CA GLY A 22 1.69 -14.91 3.95
C GLY A 22 1.60 -15.90 2.78
N ASP A 23 0.52 -16.68 2.72
CA ASP A 23 0.23 -17.63 1.64
C ASP A 23 0.23 -16.96 0.25
N ARG A 24 -0.31 -15.74 0.14
CA ARG A 24 -0.28 -14.96 -1.12
C ARG A 24 1.12 -14.54 -1.52
N LEU A 25 1.98 -14.27 -0.54
CA LEU A 25 3.38 -13.90 -0.76
C LEU A 25 4.28 -15.11 -1.03
N ASP A 26 3.81 -16.30 -0.68
CA ASP A 26 4.52 -17.56 -0.85
C ASP A 26 4.07 -18.34 -2.11
N ASP A 27 3.11 -17.79 -2.87
CA ASP A 27 2.70 -18.30 -4.18
C ASP A 27 3.93 -18.38 -5.13
N ALA A 28 4.14 -19.54 -5.76
CA ALA A 28 5.35 -19.82 -6.53
C ALA A 28 5.58 -18.83 -7.71
N PRO A 29 4.56 -18.40 -8.47
CA PRO A 29 4.72 -17.36 -9.49
C PRO A 29 5.09 -15.99 -8.90
N VAL A 30 4.60 -15.66 -7.69
CA VAL A 30 4.97 -14.41 -6.99
C VAL A 30 6.44 -14.43 -6.64
N HIS A 31 6.94 -15.55 -6.12
CA HIS A 31 8.37 -15.76 -5.89
C HIS A 31 9.20 -15.59 -7.17
N ALA A 32 8.85 -16.32 -8.22
CA ALA A 32 9.59 -16.29 -9.48
C ALA A 32 9.66 -14.90 -10.11
N LEU A 33 8.58 -14.10 -10.02
CA LEU A 33 8.61 -12.72 -10.47
C LEU A 33 9.41 -11.83 -9.51
N ALA A 34 9.29 -12.00 -8.20
CA ALA A 34 10.01 -11.20 -7.21
C ALA A 34 11.53 -11.35 -7.32
N GLU A 35 12.04 -12.51 -7.74
CA GLU A 35 13.47 -12.75 -8.01
C GLU A 35 14.02 -11.88 -9.15
N ARG A 36 13.14 -11.40 -10.04
CA ARG A 36 13.48 -10.51 -11.16
C ARG A 36 13.30 -9.03 -10.84
N VAL A 37 12.82 -8.71 -9.63
CA VAL A 37 12.56 -7.33 -9.22
C VAL A 37 13.79 -6.78 -8.49
N GLU A 38 14.44 -5.80 -9.11
CA GLU A 38 15.46 -4.99 -8.47
C GLU A 38 14.81 -3.76 -7.79
N MET A 39 15.28 -3.41 -6.60
CA MET A 39 14.95 -2.13 -5.97
C MET A 39 16.14 -1.19 -6.07
N VAL A 40 15.92 -0.02 -6.63
CA VAL A 40 16.94 1.01 -6.80
C VAL A 40 16.58 2.21 -5.92
N PHE A 41 17.54 2.69 -5.14
CA PHE A 41 17.42 3.94 -4.40
C PHE A 41 17.63 5.12 -5.35
N ASP A 42 16.72 6.09 -5.31
CA ASP A 42 16.79 7.31 -6.12
C ASP A 42 16.76 8.52 -5.16
N PRO A 43 17.87 9.27 -5.02
CA PRO A 43 17.94 10.43 -4.13
C PRO A 43 16.90 11.51 -4.45
N GLU A 44 16.50 11.65 -5.72
CA GLU A 44 15.51 12.66 -6.13
C GLU A 44 14.10 12.28 -5.68
N ILE A 45 13.78 10.98 -5.67
CA ILE A 45 12.51 10.47 -5.13
C ILE A 45 12.51 10.57 -3.60
N GLU A 46 13.61 10.16 -2.96
CA GLU A 46 13.73 10.18 -1.51
C GLU A 46 13.55 11.59 -0.93
N ALA A 47 14.12 12.61 -1.59
CA ALA A 47 14.04 14.00 -1.16
C ALA A 47 12.60 14.57 -1.08
N LEU A 48 11.60 13.87 -1.63
CA LEU A 48 10.21 14.30 -1.63
C LEU A 48 9.43 13.83 -0.39
N PHE A 49 9.95 12.84 0.34
CA PHE A 49 9.36 12.37 1.60
C PHE A 49 9.59 13.41 2.72
N PRO A 50 8.62 13.63 3.65
CA PRO A 50 7.32 12.95 3.81
C PRO A 50 6.15 13.59 3.06
N LEU A 51 6.39 14.63 2.27
CA LEU A 51 5.31 15.36 1.61
C LEU A 51 4.66 14.53 0.49
N GLN A 52 5.47 13.76 -0.23
CA GLN A 52 5.04 12.83 -1.26
C GLN A 52 5.80 11.52 -1.11
N SER A 53 5.19 10.42 -1.57
CA SER A 53 5.84 9.11 -1.64
C SER A 53 5.90 8.58 -3.08
N PRO A 54 6.57 9.25 -4.03
CA PRO A 54 6.54 8.82 -5.42
C PRO A 54 7.11 7.43 -5.62
N ALA A 55 6.63 6.75 -6.65
CA ALA A 55 7.18 5.48 -7.09
C ALA A 55 7.38 5.49 -8.61
N ARG A 56 8.51 4.93 -9.06
CA ARG A 56 8.80 4.69 -10.47
C ARG A 56 9.07 3.20 -10.69
N VAL A 57 8.44 2.63 -11.70
CA VAL A 57 8.62 1.23 -12.10
C VAL A 57 9.06 1.21 -13.55
N THR A 58 10.12 0.48 -13.83
CA THR A 58 10.59 0.18 -15.18
C THR A 58 10.48 -1.33 -15.41
N ALA A 59 9.78 -1.73 -16.46
CA ALA A 59 9.66 -3.11 -16.91
C ALA A 59 10.43 -3.29 -18.23
N VAL A 60 11.35 -4.25 -18.25
CA VAL A 60 12.11 -4.62 -19.46
C VAL A 60 11.58 -5.97 -19.95
N THR A 61 11.20 -6.02 -21.22
CA THR A 61 10.59 -7.20 -21.87
C THR A 61 11.16 -7.36 -23.27
N ASP A 62 10.87 -8.50 -23.92
CA ASP A 62 11.22 -8.70 -25.34
C ASP A 62 10.57 -7.66 -26.26
N GLY A 63 9.42 -7.10 -25.86
CA GLY A 63 8.71 -6.04 -26.57
C GLY A 63 9.25 -4.63 -26.30
N GLY A 64 10.29 -4.50 -25.47
CA GLY A 64 10.91 -3.23 -25.12
C GLY A 64 10.83 -2.87 -23.63
N THR A 65 11.20 -1.62 -23.34
CA THR A 65 11.26 -1.05 -22.00
C THR A 65 10.11 -0.07 -21.77
N PHE A 66 9.37 -0.26 -20.68
CA PHE A 66 8.23 0.55 -20.28
C PHE A 66 8.48 1.15 -18.91
N THR A 67 8.21 2.45 -18.75
CA THR A 67 8.38 3.16 -17.48
C THR A 67 7.09 3.84 -17.08
N ALA A 68 6.69 3.68 -15.82
CA ALA A 68 5.58 4.39 -15.21
C ALA A 68 6.04 5.05 -13.91
N ARG A 69 5.55 6.27 -13.65
CA ARG A 69 5.80 7.03 -12.43
C ARG A 69 4.47 7.52 -11.86
N VAL A 70 4.35 7.43 -10.54
CA VAL A 70 3.23 7.98 -9.77
C VAL A 70 3.82 8.89 -8.72
N ASP A 71 3.49 10.19 -8.78
CA ASP A 71 4.00 11.19 -7.84
C ASP A 71 3.20 11.24 -6.53
N TYR A 72 1.88 11.11 -6.65
CA TYR A 72 0.95 11.09 -5.51
C TYR A 72 0.24 9.74 -5.51
N PRO A 73 0.80 8.68 -4.91
CA PRO A 73 0.08 7.41 -4.76
C PRO A 73 -1.16 7.58 -3.89
N TRP A 74 -2.15 6.71 -4.09
CA TRP A 74 -3.33 6.67 -3.22
C TRP A 74 -2.91 6.22 -1.82
N GLY A 75 -3.28 7.00 -0.81
CA GLY A 75 -2.84 6.83 0.58
C GLY A 75 -1.80 7.84 1.06
N ASP A 76 -1.22 8.65 0.17
CA ASP A 76 -0.41 9.81 0.58
C ASP A 76 -1.25 10.84 1.35
N PRO A 77 -0.61 11.72 2.17
CA PRO A 77 -1.31 12.80 2.84
C PRO A 77 -2.16 13.63 1.85
N GLY A 78 -3.48 13.69 2.09
CA GLY A 78 -4.42 14.39 1.21
C GLY A 78 -4.86 13.62 -0.03
N HIS A 79 -4.45 12.36 -0.20
CA HIS A 79 -4.77 11.54 -1.38
C HIS A 79 -5.46 10.23 -1.03
N TYR A 80 -6.55 10.34 -0.27
CA TYR A 80 -7.52 9.30 0.06
C TYR A 80 -8.80 9.97 0.59
N THR A 81 -9.90 9.22 0.61
CA THR A 81 -11.18 9.64 1.19
C THR A 81 -11.46 8.93 2.51
N GLY A 82 -12.43 9.43 3.28
CA GLY A 82 -12.92 8.72 4.46
C GLY A 82 -13.50 7.34 4.12
N ASP A 83 -14.14 7.20 2.96
CA ASP A 83 -14.69 5.93 2.49
C ASP A 83 -13.58 4.90 2.21
N ASP A 84 -12.42 5.34 1.70
CA ASP A 84 -11.25 4.46 1.52
C ASP A 84 -10.74 3.91 2.85
N LEU A 85 -10.64 4.78 3.87
CA LEU A 85 -10.23 4.38 5.21
C LEU A 85 -11.23 3.38 5.80
N ALA A 86 -12.52 3.66 5.66
CA ALA A 86 -13.58 2.78 6.16
C ALA A 86 -13.58 1.42 5.44
N ALA A 87 -13.44 1.41 4.12
CA ALA A 87 -13.33 0.18 3.33
C ALA A 87 -12.11 -0.64 3.76
N LYS A 88 -10.94 -0.01 3.88
CA LYS A 88 -9.70 -0.67 4.32
C LYS A 88 -9.82 -1.23 5.74
N ALA A 89 -10.41 -0.48 6.66
CA ALA A 89 -10.62 -0.93 8.04
C ALA A 89 -11.53 -2.16 8.10
N ARG A 90 -12.64 -2.17 7.34
CA ARG A 90 -13.55 -3.33 7.27
C ARG A 90 -12.85 -4.57 6.73
N VAL A 91 -12.07 -4.44 5.65
CA VAL A 91 -11.33 -5.58 5.07
C VAL A 91 -10.28 -6.13 6.05
N LEU A 92 -9.59 -5.27 6.79
CA LEU A 92 -8.49 -5.69 7.68
C LEU A 92 -8.95 -6.19 9.04
N ALA A 93 -10.02 -5.63 9.59
CA ALA A 93 -10.41 -5.88 10.98
C ALA A 93 -11.83 -6.46 11.13
N GLY A 94 -12.60 -6.53 10.05
CA GLY A 94 -14.03 -6.85 10.08
C GLY A 94 -14.89 -5.67 10.58
N ASP A 95 -16.20 -5.74 10.37
CA ASP A 95 -17.10 -4.60 10.55
C ASP A 95 -17.12 -4.05 11.97
N ALA A 96 -17.19 -4.92 12.99
CA ALA A 96 -17.30 -4.50 14.38
C ALA A 96 -16.02 -3.81 14.91
N ALA A 97 -14.84 -4.20 14.41
CA ALA A 97 -13.59 -3.55 14.78
C ALA A 97 -13.36 -2.29 13.94
N ALA A 98 -13.71 -2.31 12.66
CA ALA A 98 -13.64 -1.14 11.80
C ALA A 98 -14.46 0.02 12.36
N ALA A 99 -15.69 -0.23 12.82
CA ALA A 99 -16.53 0.80 13.45
C ALA A 99 -15.85 1.45 14.67
N ARG A 100 -15.17 0.65 15.51
CA ARG A 100 -14.43 1.15 16.67
C ARG A 100 -13.19 1.96 16.27
N ILE A 101 -12.44 1.49 15.26
CA ILE A 101 -11.26 2.19 14.75
C ILE A 101 -11.65 3.56 14.17
N LEU A 102 -12.72 3.61 13.37
CA LEU A 102 -13.19 4.85 12.76
C LEU A 102 -13.71 5.84 13.80
N ALA A 103 -14.56 5.38 14.74
CA ALA A 103 -15.04 6.23 15.83
C ALA A 103 -13.90 6.80 16.69
N PHE A 104 -12.85 6.00 16.92
CA PHE A 104 -11.64 6.46 17.61
C PHE A 104 -10.88 7.52 16.80
N ALA A 105 -10.75 7.33 15.48
CA ALA A 105 -10.08 8.28 14.59
C ALA A 105 -10.83 9.62 14.53
N ASP A 106 -12.17 9.58 14.43
CA ASP A 106 -13.02 10.78 14.45
C ASP A 106 -12.89 11.53 15.78
N ALA A 107 -12.93 10.82 16.91
CA ALA A 107 -12.75 11.43 18.23
C ALA A 107 -11.38 12.11 18.41
N LEU A 108 -10.31 11.56 17.81
CA LEU A 108 -9.00 12.21 17.77
C LEU A 108 -9.02 13.49 16.95
N ALA A 109 -9.65 13.46 15.77
CA ALA A 109 -9.73 14.61 14.87
C ALA A 109 -10.51 15.78 15.48
N ASP A 110 -11.56 15.46 16.25
CA ASP A 110 -12.39 16.46 16.94
C ASP A 110 -11.76 17.00 18.25
N GLY A 111 -10.56 16.54 18.61
CA GLY A 111 -9.88 16.95 19.85
C GLY A 111 -10.51 16.39 21.12
N GLY A 112 -11.30 15.32 21.00
CA GLY A 112 -11.96 14.66 22.12
C GLY A 112 -10.97 13.89 23.01
N PRO A 113 -11.34 13.63 24.28
CA PRO A 113 -10.49 12.86 25.19
C PRO A 113 -10.41 11.40 24.73
N VAL A 114 -9.22 10.96 24.36
CA VAL A 114 -8.97 9.59 23.93
C VAL A 114 -8.34 8.78 25.05
N ARG A 115 -8.97 7.66 25.41
CA ARG A 115 -8.43 6.68 26.35
C ARG A 115 -8.16 5.38 25.60
N CYS A 116 -6.89 5.01 25.49
CA CYS A 116 -6.50 3.69 25.02
C CYS A 116 -6.68 2.71 26.20
N PRO A 117 -7.57 1.71 26.12
CA PRO A 117 -7.57 0.62 27.09
C PRO A 117 -6.30 -0.20 26.89
N VAL A 118 -5.42 -0.20 27.91
CA VAL A 118 -4.32 -1.17 28.03
C VAL A 118 -4.86 -2.53 28.46
#